data_AF-A0A0G2IWY1-F1
#
_entry.id   AF-A0A0G2IWY1-F1
#
_cell.length_a   1.000
_cell.length_b   1.000
_cell.length_c   1.000
_cell.angle_alpha   90.00
_cell.angle_beta   90.00
_cell.angle_gamma   90.00
#
_symmetry.space_group_name_H-M   'P 1'
#
loop_
_entity.id
_entity.type
_entity.pdbx_description
1 polymer ?
#
loop_
_entity_poly.entity_id
_entity_poly.type
_entity_poly.pdbx_seq_one_letter_code
_entity_poly.pdbx_strand_id
1 'polypeptide(L)'
;MDLSPRSSYVYDRDRDIRQRTPNTQLLEKYLDEIGEIRVYRDGIRIYNYDKQGNDWLGLDLCRVNVPTRRISRNIILGAIHLSLKESAELIGKTNREAFIDNKACQQLCCIALGALAALEVKRQLDKERIRKLTKKAEDPVSARIEKPIQELRRELKRKGVQEKFESHVAKIEQGYQNMQDILLAAGMSGLNLSMVFHEVERGVRALHQTISEGADMESAALQTRNLMRLLDGFARLLRRDSKKQYSSSRILDDGCWSWSSLMPRW
;
A
#
# COMPACT_ATOMS: atom_id res chain seq x y z
N MET A 1 -0.86 33.43 25.04
CA MET A 1 -1.20 32.81 23.74
C MET A 1 -0.16 31.75 23.48
N ASP A 2 -0.49 30.49 23.72
CA ASP A 2 0.43 29.37 23.54
C ASP A 2 0.48 28.99 22.05
N LEU A 3 1.65 29.16 21.44
CA LEU A 3 1.96 28.89 20.03
C LEU A 3 2.55 27.48 19.88
N SER A 4 1.95 26.49 20.52
CA SER A 4 2.27 25.09 20.22
C SER A 4 1.59 24.74 18.88
N PRO A 5 2.33 24.27 17.86
CA PRO A 5 1.77 24.06 16.53
C PRO A 5 0.66 23.00 16.58
N ARG A 6 -0.58 23.42 16.33
CA ARG A 6 -1.75 22.54 16.07
C ARG A 6 -1.64 21.86 14.70
N SER A 7 -0.44 21.44 14.31
CA SER A 7 -0.12 20.95 12.97
C SER A 7 -0.02 19.44 13.00
N SER A 8 -0.83 18.77 12.18
CA SER A 8 -0.64 17.37 11.85
C SER A 8 0.31 17.24 10.67
N TYR A 9 1.29 16.35 10.77
CA TYR A 9 2.27 16.08 9.72
C TYR A 9 2.00 14.73 9.09
N VAL A 10 2.02 14.65 7.76
CA VAL A 10 1.93 13.41 7.01
C VAL A 10 3.18 13.27 6.16
N TYR A 11 3.88 12.17 6.33
CA TYR A 11 5.14 11.87 5.66
C TYR A 11 4.88 11.02 4.41
N ASP A 12 5.74 11.18 3.40
CA ASP A 12 5.75 10.28 2.25
C ASP A 12 6.98 9.36 2.30
N ARG A 13 6.70 8.06 2.35
CA ARG A 13 7.71 7.00 2.29
C ARG A 13 7.82 6.40 0.88
N ASP A 14 7.34 7.10 -0.15
CA ASP A 14 7.54 6.69 -1.55
C ASP A 14 9.04 6.60 -1.89
N ARG A 15 9.42 5.67 -2.78
CA ARG A 15 10.84 5.38 -3.09
C ARG A 15 11.60 6.63 -3.56
N ASP A 16 11.00 7.39 -4.47
CA ASP A 16 11.60 8.60 -5.04
C ASP A 16 11.90 9.66 -3.96
N ILE A 17 11.00 9.78 -2.98
CA ILE A 17 11.17 10.69 -1.85
C ILE A 17 12.26 10.15 -0.92
N ARG A 18 12.21 8.86 -0.59
CA ARG A 18 13.20 8.20 0.29
C ARG A 18 14.63 8.30 -0.21
N GLN A 19 14.84 8.21 -1.52
CA GLN A 19 16.17 8.37 -2.13
C GLN A 19 16.70 9.80 -2.05
N ARG A 20 15.81 10.78 -1.92
CA ARG A 20 16.15 12.22 -1.85
C ARG A 20 16.18 12.75 -0.41
N THR A 21 15.62 12.00 0.54
CA THR A 21 15.60 12.35 1.95
C THR A 21 16.86 11.80 2.65
N PRO A 22 17.69 12.66 3.27
CA PRO A 22 18.81 12.20 4.08
C PRO A 22 18.30 11.47 5.33
N ASN A 23 19.02 10.45 5.78
CA ASN A 23 18.71 9.68 7.00
C ASN A 23 17.31 9.02 7.00
N THR A 24 16.79 8.64 5.84
CA THR A 24 15.47 7.98 5.71
C THR A 24 15.26 6.82 6.66
N GLN A 25 16.26 5.96 6.89
CA GLN A 25 16.13 4.82 7.80
C GLN A 25 15.83 5.24 9.25
N LEU A 26 16.46 6.31 9.72
CA LEU A 26 16.20 6.83 11.07
C LEU A 26 14.80 7.44 11.16
N LEU A 27 14.40 8.20 10.14
CA LEU A 27 13.06 8.78 10.05
C LEU A 27 11.97 7.70 10.00
N GLU A 28 12.17 6.64 9.21
CA GLU A 28 11.24 5.51 9.12
C GLU A 28 11.10 4.80 10.46
N LYS A 29 12.22 4.46 11.13
CA LYS A 29 12.19 3.86 12.47
C LYS A 29 11.46 4.75 13.48
N TYR A 30 11.78 6.04 13.49
CA TYR A 30 11.12 7.00 14.36
C TYR A 30 9.61 7.03 14.13
N LEU A 31 9.18 7.11 12.87
CA LEU A 31 7.77 7.11 12.52
C LEU A 31 7.08 5.75 12.76
N ASP A 32 7.80 4.63 12.69
CA ASP A 32 7.26 3.32 13.05
C ASP A 32 7.02 3.19 14.56
N GLU A 33 7.88 3.83 15.38
CA GLU A 33 7.78 3.81 16.84
C GLU A 33 6.77 4.82 17.38
N ILE A 34 6.75 6.04 16.82
CA ILE A 34 6.02 7.17 17.39
C ILE A 34 4.88 7.69 16.52
N GLY A 35 4.76 7.20 15.28
CA GLY A 35 3.75 7.59 14.30
C GLY A 35 2.35 7.18 14.73
N GLU A 36 1.54 8.15 15.14
CA GLU A 36 0.15 7.94 15.52
C GLU A 36 -0.61 9.27 15.57
N ILE A 37 -1.94 9.17 15.65
CA ILE A 37 -2.79 10.28 16.07
C ILE A 37 -3.08 10.12 17.55
N ARG A 38 -2.55 11.03 18.35
CA ARG A 38 -2.71 11.06 19.81
C ARG A 38 -3.93 11.85 20.21
N VAL A 39 -4.57 11.46 21.31
CA VAL A 39 -5.68 12.21 21.90
C VAL A 39 -5.25 12.77 23.24
N TYR A 40 -5.50 14.06 23.43
CA TYR A 40 -5.24 14.79 24.66
C TYR A 40 -6.55 15.36 25.17
N ARG A 41 -6.81 15.23 26.47
CA ARG A 41 -7.95 15.87 27.13
C ARG A 41 -7.43 16.74 28.26
N ASP A 42 -7.69 18.05 28.18
CA ASP A 42 -7.15 19.07 29.09
C ASP A 42 -5.62 18.96 29.25
N GLY A 43 -4.91 18.71 28.14
CA GLY A 43 -3.46 18.57 28.12
C GLY A 43 -2.93 17.21 28.58
N ILE A 44 -3.77 16.35 29.14
CA ILE A 44 -3.39 14.99 29.56
C ILE A 44 -3.58 14.04 28.39
N ARG A 45 -2.53 13.28 28.05
CA ARG A 45 -2.63 12.24 27.04
C ARG A 45 -3.60 11.17 27.52
N ILE A 46 -4.62 10.89 26.72
CA ILE A 46 -5.45 9.71 26.86
C ILE A 46 -4.76 8.63 26.03
N TYR A 47 -4.28 7.58 26.70
CA TYR A 47 -3.77 6.42 25.98
C TYR A 47 -4.93 5.78 25.23
N ASN A 48 -4.65 5.17 24.09
CA ASN A 48 -5.65 4.49 23.28
C ASN A 48 -5.39 2.99 23.41
N TYR A 49 -6.37 2.27 23.95
CA TYR A 49 -6.56 0.82 23.92
C TYR A 49 -5.27 -0.03 23.90
N ASP A 50 -4.87 -0.52 25.07
CA ASP A 50 -3.93 -1.62 25.19
C ASP A 50 -4.61 -2.94 24.77
N LYS A 51 -4.36 -3.34 23.52
CA LYS A 51 -4.05 -4.71 23.14
C LYS A 51 -3.63 -4.75 21.68
N GLN A 52 -2.39 -5.19 21.46
CA GLN A 52 -1.79 -5.58 20.17
C GLN A 52 -2.42 -4.94 18.93
N GLY A 53 -1.98 -3.71 18.65
CA GLY A 53 -2.27 -3.06 17.37
C GLY A 53 -2.18 -1.55 17.39
N ASN A 54 -2.46 -0.88 18.53
CA ASN A 54 -2.46 0.59 18.69
C ASN A 54 -3.06 1.36 17.48
N ASP A 55 -4.06 0.76 16.81
CA ASP A 55 -4.73 1.30 15.62
C ASP A 55 -6.21 1.58 15.89
N TRP A 56 -6.42 2.48 16.84
CA TRP A 56 -7.75 2.85 17.33
C TRP A 56 -8.66 3.49 16.25
N LEU A 57 -8.07 3.94 15.13
CA LEU A 57 -8.80 4.44 13.96
C LEU A 57 -8.83 3.44 12.78
N GLY A 58 -8.15 2.30 12.88
CA GLY A 58 -8.07 1.32 11.79
C GLY A 58 -7.31 1.81 10.55
N LEU A 59 -6.38 2.77 10.69
CA LEU A 59 -5.65 3.39 9.58
C LEU A 59 -4.80 2.38 8.80
N ASP A 60 -4.13 1.46 9.49
CA ASP A 60 -3.28 0.47 8.84
C ASP A 60 -4.12 -0.51 8.04
N LEU A 61 -5.25 -0.95 8.61
CA LEU A 61 -6.22 -1.81 7.92
C LEU A 61 -6.84 -1.09 6.69
N CYS A 62 -7.16 0.20 6.81
CA CYS A 62 -7.63 1.01 5.69
C CYS A 62 -6.59 1.08 4.58
N ARG A 63 -5.29 1.23 4.91
CA ARG A 63 -4.20 1.27 3.93
C ARG A 63 -3.98 -0.05 3.21
N VAL A 64 -4.11 -1.20 3.89
CA VAL A 64 -4.04 -2.51 3.23
C VAL A 64 -5.07 -2.62 2.10
N ASN A 65 -6.28 -2.08 2.29
CA ASN A 65 -7.34 -2.15 1.29
C ASN A 65 -7.18 -1.16 0.14
N VAL A 66 -6.60 0.01 0.38
CA VAL A 66 -6.32 1.01 -0.66
C VAL A 66 -4.89 1.55 -0.49
N PRO A 67 -3.89 0.75 -0.94
CA PRO A 67 -2.48 1.11 -0.81
C PRO A 67 -2.18 2.42 -1.50
N THR A 68 -1.09 3.08 -1.09
CA THR A 68 -0.58 4.37 -1.61
C THR A 68 -1.47 5.61 -1.43
N ARG A 69 -2.80 5.47 -1.40
CA ARG A 69 -3.74 6.57 -1.19
C ARG A 69 -3.95 6.84 0.30
N ARG A 70 -4.37 5.80 1.04
CA ARG A 70 -4.71 5.92 2.46
C ARG A 70 -3.49 6.13 3.34
N ILE A 71 -3.71 6.82 4.45
CA ILE A 71 -2.71 7.08 5.49
C ILE A 71 -2.70 5.90 6.48
N SER A 72 -1.50 5.42 6.84
CA SER A 72 -1.27 4.51 7.97
C SER A 72 -0.69 5.27 9.15
N ARG A 73 -0.69 4.65 10.33
CA ARG A 73 -0.18 5.27 11.57
C ARG A 73 1.27 5.71 11.45
N ASN A 74 2.09 4.86 10.84
CA ASN A 74 3.52 5.11 10.69
C ASN A 74 3.88 6.18 9.65
N ILE A 75 2.92 6.91 9.08
CA ILE A 75 3.23 8.05 8.23
C ILE A 75 2.50 9.31 8.67
N ILE A 76 1.84 9.30 9.83
CA ILE A 76 1.13 10.45 10.37
C ILE A 76 1.56 10.74 11.81
N LEU A 77 1.82 12.02 12.07
CA LEU A 77 1.95 12.56 13.41
C LEU A 77 0.82 13.56 13.60
N GLY A 78 -0.15 13.21 14.43
CA GLY A 78 -1.31 14.04 14.69
C GLY A 78 -1.64 14.12 16.17
N ALA A 79 -2.33 15.19 16.56
CA ALA A 79 -2.86 15.36 17.89
C ALA A 79 -4.29 15.88 17.82
N ILE A 80 -5.19 15.27 18.59
CA ILE A 80 -6.55 15.74 18.82
C ILE A 80 -6.58 16.26 20.25
N HIS A 81 -6.94 17.53 20.40
CA HIS A 81 -7.09 18.16 21.71
C HIS A 81 -8.57 18.31 22.02
N LEU A 82 -8.97 17.79 23.17
CA LEU A 82 -10.32 17.81 23.70
C LEU A 82 -10.32 18.61 25.00
N SER A 83 -11.42 19.31 25.28
CA SER A 83 -11.65 19.90 26.59
C SER A 83 -12.65 19.07 27.38
N LEU A 84 -12.45 18.86 28.69
CA LEU A 84 -13.44 18.13 29.51
C LEU A 84 -14.81 18.81 29.46
N LYS A 85 -14.83 20.15 29.47
CA LYS A 85 -16.05 20.96 29.43
C LYS A 85 -16.88 20.78 28.16
N GLU A 86 -16.24 20.68 26.99
CA GLU A 86 -16.93 20.55 25.70
C GLU A 86 -17.14 19.10 25.27
N SER A 87 -16.60 18.14 26.02
CA SER A 87 -16.65 16.72 25.69
C SER A 87 -17.24 15.86 26.80
N ALA A 88 -18.18 16.38 27.59
CA ALA A 88 -18.71 15.69 28.77
C ALA A 88 -19.20 14.25 28.49
N GLU A 89 -19.71 13.97 27.29
CA GLU A 89 -20.16 12.65 26.86
C GLU A 89 -19.03 11.64 26.55
N LEU A 90 -17.79 12.13 26.34
CA LEU A 90 -16.61 11.28 26.28
C LEU A 90 -16.20 10.88 27.69
N ILE A 91 -16.70 9.73 28.14
CA ILE A 91 -16.45 9.22 29.49
C ILE A 91 -15.12 8.46 29.47
N GLY A 92 -14.16 8.87 30.30
CA GLY A 92 -12.90 8.15 30.46
C GLY A 92 -13.10 6.85 31.26
N LYS A 93 -12.36 5.80 30.92
CA LYS A 93 -12.27 4.61 31.78
C LYS A 93 -11.52 4.92 33.07
N THR A 94 -11.84 4.19 34.13
CA THR A 94 -11.22 4.34 35.46
C THR A 94 -9.71 4.10 35.45
N ASN A 95 -9.22 3.27 34.53
CA ASN A 95 -7.79 3.00 34.35
C ASN A 95 -7.05 4.06 33.50
N ARG A 96 -7.72 5.13 33.03
CA ARG A 96 -7.14 6.21 32.21
C ARG A 96 -6.51 5.75 30.88
N GLU A 97 -6.87 4.56 30.39
CA GLU A 97 -6.30 3.96 29.18
C GLU A 97 -7.16 4.11 27.91
N ALA A 98 -8.37 4.63 28.02
CA ALA A 98 -9.26 4.89 26.88
C ALA A 98 -10.53 5.64 27.33
N PHE A 99 -11.34 6.04 26.35
CA PHE A 99 -12.76 6.32 26.58
C PHE A 99 -13.58 5.03 26.65
N ILE A 100 -14.73 5.09 27.32
CA ILE A 100 -15.76 4.06 27.24
C ILE A 100 -16.27 4.01 25.80
N ASP A 101 -16.41 2.81 25.23
CA ASP A 101 -17.01 2.63 23.91
C ASP A 101 -18.50 2.95 23.97
N ASN A 102 -18.81 4.21 23.71
CA ASN A 102 -20.15 4.76 23.66
C ASN A 102 -20.33 5.56 22.36
N LYS A 103 -21.54 6.09 22.15
CA LYS A 103 -21.87 6.87 20.97
C LYS A 103 -20.92 8.07 20.76
N ALA A 104 -20.54 8.77 21.83
CA ALA A 104 -19.63 9.91 21.73
C ALA A 104 -18.22 9.49 21.28
N CYS A 105 -17.70 8.37 21.80
CA CYS A 105 -16.42 7.80 21.37
C CYS A 105 -16.45 7.41 19.89
N GLN A 106 -17.54 6.78 19.44
CA GLN A 106 -17.71 6.42 18.03
C GLN A 106 -17.80 7.66 17.12
N GLN A 107 -18.51 8.71 17.57
CA GLN A 107 -18.57 9.98 16.85
C GLN A 107 -17.20 10.65 16.73
N LEU A 108 -16.38 10.63 17.80
CA LEU A 108 -15.00 11.12 17.75
C LEU A 108 -14.19 10.39 16.67
N CYS A 109 -14.27 9.06 16.61
CA CYS A 109 -13.62 8.26 15.57
C CYS A 109 -14.11 8.65 14.18
N CYS A 110 -15.43 8.79 13.97
CA CYS A 110 -16.01 9.19 12.69
C CYS A 110 -15.52 10.58 12.24
N ILE A 111 -15.47 11.54 13.16
CA ILE A 111 -14.99 12.90 12.88
C ILE A 111 -13.50 12.89 12.50
N ALA A 112 -12.68 12.16 13.26
CA ALA A 112 -11.26 12.02 12.96
C ALA A 112 -11.02 11.38 11.58
N LEU A 113 -11.74 10.29 11.27
CA LEU A 113 -11.68 9.64 9.95
C LEU A 113 -12.16 10.55 8.82
N GLY A 114 -13.21 11.35 9.04
CA GLY A 114 -13.69 12.34 8.08
C GLY A 114 -12.66 13.42 7.77
N ALA A 115 -12.00 13.95 8.81
CA ALA A 115 -10.91 14.91 8.65
C ALA A 115 -9.71 14.31 7.89
N LEU A 116 -9.34 13.06 8.22
CA LEU A 116 -8.29 12.33 7.51
C LEU A 116 -8.63 12.09 6.05
N ALA A 117 -9.88 11.75 5.73
CA ALA A 117 -10.31 11.55 4.35
C ALA A 117 -10.12 12.84 3.51
N ALA A 118 -10.42 14.00 4.08
CA ALA A 118 -10.17 15.29 3.42
C ALA A 118 -8.67 15.56 3.21
N LEU A 119 -7.84 15.21 4.20
CA LEU A 119 -6.38 15.31 4.10
C LEU A 119 -5.80 14.38 3.03
N GLU A 120 -6.29 13.15 2.95
CA GLU A 120 -5.88 12.16 1.95
C GLU A 120 -6.15 12.63 0.52
N VAL A 121 -7.26 13.32 0.28
CA VAL A 121 -7.58 13.90 -1.04
C VAL A 121 -6.54 14.94 -1.43
N LYS A 122 -6.18 15.86 -0.52
CA LYS A 122 -5.16 16.87 -0.78
C LYS A 122 -3.78 16.23 -0.99
N ARG A 123 -3.42 15.27 -0.12
CA ARG A 123 -2.17 14.52 -0.23
C ARG A 123 -2.03 13.82 -1.57
N GLN A 124 -3.12 13.24 -2.08
CA GLN A 124 -3.12 12.57 -3.39
C GLN A 124 -2.75 13.54 -4.53
N LEU A 125 -3.31 14.76 -4.52
CA LEU A 125 -2.97 15.79 -5.51
C LEU A 125 -1.48 16.17 -5.43
N ASP A 126 -0.94 16.31 -4.22
CA ASP A 126 0.47 16.63 -4.03
C ASP A 126 1.38 15.46 -4.45
N LYS A 127 0.99 14.21 -4.16
CA LYS A 127 1.69 13.02 -4.65
C LYS A 127 1.76 12.98 -6.17
N GLU A 128 0.68 13.33 -6.86
CA GLU A 128 0.67 13.39 -8.33
C GLU A 128 1.60 14.47 -8.88
N ARG A 129 1.65 15.65 -8.22
CA ARG A 129 2.60 16.71 -8.58
C ARG A 129 4.04 16.27 -8.35
N ILE A 130 4.34 15.68 -7.19
CA ILE A 130 5.65 15.14 -6.85
C ILE A 130 6.08 14.10 -7.89
N ARG A 131 5.21 13.12 -8.21
CA ARG A 131 5.50 12.09 -9.22
C ARG A 131 5.83 12.68 -10.59
N LYS A 132 5.14 13.74 -11.02
CA LYS A 132 5.45 14.44 -12.28
C LYS A 132 6.84 15.07 -12.25
N LEU A 133 7.27 15.59 -11.09
CA LEU A 133 8.56 16.23 -10.90
C LEU A 133 9.71 15.23 -10.62
N THR A 134 9.40 14.07 -10.03
CA THR A 134 10.40 13.05 -9.67
C THR A 134 10.70 12.09 -10.82
N LYS A 135 9.82 11.96 -11.82
CA LYS A 135 10.05 11.14 -13.01
C LYS A 135 11.32 11.55 -13.77
N LYS A 136 12.41 10.79 -13.58
CA LYS A 136 13.51 10.67 -14.55
C LYS A 136 14.06 9.23 -14.57
N ALA A 137 14.16 8.71 -15.79
CA ALA A 137 14.66 7.41 -16.26
C ALA A 137 14.02 6.17 -15.61
N GLU A 138 13.11 5.55 -16.38
CA GLU A 138 12.62 4.18 -16.30
C GLU A 138 13.21 3.32 -15.17
N ASP A 139 12.37 2.93 -14.21
CA ASP A 139 12.67 1.81 -13.31
C ASP A 139 13.05 0.61 -14.20
N PRO A 140 14.22 -0.04 -14.03
CA PRO A 140 14.68 -1.12 -14.91
C PRO A 140 13.73 -2.32 -14.96
N VAL A 141 12.74 -2.35 -14.08
CA VAL A 141 11.60 -3.27 -14.11
C VAL A 141 10.54 -2.79 -15.11
N SER A 142 10.07 -1.55 -15.04
CA SER A 142 9.10 -0.96 -15.99
C SER A 142 9.63 -0.96 -17.43
N ALA A 143 10.94 -0.71 -17.60
CA ALA A 143 11.62 -0.72 -18.90
C ALA A 143 11.53 -2.09 -19.62
N ARG A 144 11.32 -3.20 -18.88
CA ARG A 144 11.33 -4.55 -19.46
C ARG A 144 10.12 -4.87 -20.30
N ILE A 145 8.93 -4.38 -19.94
CA ILE A 145 7.71 -4.63 -20.74
C ILE A 145 7.43 -3.54 -21.76
N GLU A 146 7.97 -2.34 -21.56
CA GLU A 146 7.74 -1.19 -22.43
C GLU A 146 8.21 -1.46 -23.86
N LYS A 147 9.39 -2.08 -24.03
CA LYS A 147 9.91 -2.49 -25.33
C LYS A 147 8.99 -3.52 -26.03
N PRO A 148 8.64 -4.68 -25.42
CA PRO A 148 7.68 -5.62 -26.00
C PRO A 148 6.32 -5.02 -26.36
N ILE A 149 5.78 -4.11 -25.54
CA ILE A 149 4.49 -3.45 -25.82
C ILE A 149 4.62 -2.48 -26.99
N GLN A 150 5.72 -1.73 -27.09
CA GLN A 150 5.98 -0.84 -28.22
C GLN A 150 6.16 -1.62 -29.53
N GLU A 151 6.86 -2.76 -29.50
CA GLU A 151 6.99 -3.67 -30.63
C GLU A 151 5.62 -4.22 -31.06
N LEU A 152 4.80 -4.67 -30.11
CA LEU A 152 3.43 -5.09 -30.34
C LEU A 152 2.58 -3.98 -31.00
N ARG A 153 2.62 -2.75 -30.47
CA ARG A 153 1.90 -1.60 -31.05
C ARG A 153 2.35 -1.29 -32.47
N ARG A 154 3.66 -1.35 -32.74
CA ARG A 154 4.22 -1.12 -34.08
C ARG A 154 3.72 -2.17 -35.07
N GLU A 155 3.67 -3.43 -34.66
CA GLU A 155 3.21 -4.55 -35.48
C GLU A 155 1.70 -4.47 -35.75
N LEU A 156 0.91 -4.14 -34.74
CA LEU A 156 -0.53 -3.88 -34.88
C LEU A 156 -0.83 -2.74 -35.84
N LYS A 157 -0.02 -1.67 -35.80
CA LYS A 157 -0.11 -0.53 -36.73
C LYS A 157 0.24 -0.95 -38.16
N ARG A 158 1.31 -1.74 -38.33
CA ARG A 158 1.72 -2.28 -39.64
C ARG A 158 0.62 -3.13 -40.28
N LYS A 159 -0.11 -3.93 -39.49
CA LYS A 159 -1.22 -4.76 -39.97
C LYS A 159 -2.58 -4.05 -40.03
N GLY A 160 -2.66 -2.76 -39.70
CA GLY A 160 -3.89 -1.97 -39.77
C GLY A 160 -4.98 -2.39 -38.78
N VAL A 161 -4.64 -3.14 -37.72
CA VAL A 161 -5.60 -3.66 -36.72
C VAL A 161 -5.48 -2.97 -35.35
N GLN A 162 -4.68 -1.90 -35.26
CA GLN A 162 -4.41 -1.20 -34.00
C GLN A 162 -5.68 -0.82 -33.24
N GLU A 163 -6.67 -0.21 -33.90
CA GLU A 163 -7.91 0.23 -33.23
C GLU A 163 -8.66 -0.90 -32.52
N LYS A 164 -8.61 -2.13 -33.06
CA LYS A 164 -9.27 -3.31 -32.47
C LYS A 164 -8.55 -3.82 -31.22
N PHE A 165 -7.23 -3.68 -31.18
CA PHE A 165 -6.40 -4.23 -30.11
C PHE A 165 -5.91 -3.19 -29.09
N GLU A 166 -5.98 -1.89 -29.38
CA GLU A 166 -5.47 -0.85 -28.49
C GLU A 166 -6.12 -0.90 -27.09
N SER A 167 -7.43 -1.13 -27.02
CA SER A 167 -8.13 -1.31 -25.73
C SER A 167 -7.58 -2.49 -24.93
N HIS A 168 -7.16 -3.57 -25.59
CA HIS A 168 -6.59 -4.74 -24.95
C HIS A 168 -5.14 -4.49 -24.53
N VAL A 169 -4.33 -3.88 -25.40
CA VAL A 169 -2.93 -3.52 -25.13
C VAL A 169 -2.85 -2.53 -23.97
N ALA A 170 -3.70 -1.51 -23.95
CA ALA A 170 -3.79 -0.54 -22.85
C ALA A 170 -4.15 -1.22 -21.52
N LYS A 171 -5.06 -2.21 -21.53
CA LYS A 171 -5.40 -2.99 -20.33
C LYS A 171 -4.24 -3.88 -19.86
N ILE A 172 -3.46 -4.46 -20.78
CA ILE A 172 -2.26 -5.22 -20.43
C ILE A 172 -1.23 -4.31 -19.77
N GLU A 173 -0.97 -3.14 -20.36
CA GLU A 173 -0.07 -2.13 -19.83
C GLU A 173 -0.52 -1.64 -18.44
N GLN A 174 -1.80 -1.32 -18.28
CA GLN A 174 -2.37 -0.89 -17.01
C GLN A 174 -2.35 -2.01 -15.95
N GLY A 175 -2.63 -3.25 -16.35
CA GLY A 175 -2.55 -4.43 -15.48
C GLY A 175 -1.14 -4.67 -14.97
N TYR A 176 -0.15 -4.52 -15.85
CA TYR A 176 1.27 -4.60 -15.49
C TYR A 176 1.67 -3.51 -14.48
N GLN A 177 1.32 -2.25 -14.75
CA GLN A 177 1.64 -1.13 -13.85
C GLN A 177 0.99 -1.30 -12.47
N ASN A 178 -0.29 -1.67 -12.42
CA ASN A 178 -0.98 -1.96 -11.17
C ASN A 178 -0.30 -3.10 -10.38
N MET A 179 0.13 -4.14 -11.09
CA MET A 179 0.81 -5.27 -10.48
C MET A 179 2.18 -4.86 -9.93
N GLN A 180 2.94 -4.06 -10.67
CA GLN A 180 4.22 -3.49 -10.22
C GLN A 180 4.03 -2.67 -8.94
N ASP A 181 3.01 -1.80 -8.90
CA ASP A 181 2.69 -1.01 -7.71
C ASP A 181 2.35 -1.87 -6.49
N ILE A 182 1.56 -2.94 -6.67
CA ILE A 182 1.21 -3.88 -5.58
C ILE A 182 2.45 -4.60 -5.06
N LEU A 183 3.31 -5.09 -5.97
CA LEU A 183 4.52 -5.81 -5.61
C LEU A 183 5.53 -4.94 -4.86
N LEU A 184 5.76 -3.72 -5.35
CA LEU A 184 6.62 -2.75 -4.71
C LEU A 184 6.08 -2.35 -3.32
N ALA A 185 4.76 -2.18 -3.20
CA ALA A 185 4.11 -1.85 -1.93
C ALA A 185 4.17 -3.00 -0.91
N ALA A 186 4.20 -4.25 -1.37
CA ALA A 186 4.27 -5.44 -0.51
C ALA A 186 5.69 -5.76 0.00
N GLY A 187 6.72 -5.05 -0.45
CA GLY A 187 8.10 -5.28 -0.01
C GLY A 187 8.70 -6.64 -0.42
N MET A 188 8.04 -7.36 -1.34
CA MET A 188 8.49 -8.68 -1.80
C MET A 188 9.65 -8.54 -2.79
N SER A 189 10.86 -8.90 -2.36
CA SER A 189 12.08 -8.73 -3.15
C SER A 189 12.56 -10.00 -3.87
N GLY A 190 13.05 -9.84 -5.11
CA GLY A 190 14.04 -10.72 -5.74
C GLY A 190 13.50 -11.78 -6.70
N LEU A 191 13.03 -12.91 -6.18
CA LEU A 191 12.75 -14.13 -6.97
C LEU A 191 11.34 -14.20 -7.53
N ASN A 192 10.30 -13.99 -6.70
CA ASN A 192 8.91 -13.99 -7.16
C ASN A 192 8.62 -12.83 -8.12
N LEU A 193 9.24 -11.67 -7.88
CA LEU A 193 9.11 -10.49 -8.71
C LEU A 193 9.60 -10.76 -10.14
N SER A 194 10.81 -11.31 -10.25
CA SER A 194 11.47 -11.57 -11.52
C SER A 194 10.74 -12.64 -12.34
N MET A 195 10.27 -13.71 -11.70
CA MET A 195 9.53 -14.79 -12.36
C MET A 195 8.21 -14.29 -12.96
N VAL A 196 7.41 -13.55 -12.19
CA VAL A 196 6.11 -13.11 -12.71
C VAL A 196 6.26 -12.08 -13.82
N PHE A 197 7.19 -11.13 -13.67
CA PHE A 197 7.46 -10.19 -14.75
C PHE A 197 7.96 -10.87 -16.02
N HIS A 198 8.79 -11.91 -15.88
CA HIS A 198 9.25 -12.71 -17.00
C HIS A 198 8.09 -13.44 -17.70
N GLU A 199 7.12 -13.99 -16.95
CA GLU A 199 5.95 -14.65 -17.54
C GLU A 199 5.02 -13.66 -18.28
N VAL A 200 4.84 -12.45 -17.76
CA VAL A 200 4.07 -11.41 -18.47
C VAL A 200 4.81 -10.96 -19.74
N GLU A 201 6.13 -10.75 -19.65
CA GLU A 201 6.96 -10.39 -20.81
C GLU A 201 6.86 -11.47 -21.90
N ARG A 202 6.97 -12.74 -21.52
CA ARG A 202 6.83 -13.89 -22.42
C ARG A 202 5.46 -13.91 -23.10
N GLY A 203 4.40 -13.61 -22.35
CA GLY A 203 3.04 -13.52 -22.89
C GLY A 203 2.88 -12.41 -23.94
N VAL A 204 3.47 -11.22 -23.70
CA VAL A 204 3.45 -10.13 -24.69
C VAL A 204 4.25 -10.49 -25.94
N ARG A 205 5.42 -11.11 -25.80
CA ARG A 205 6.24 -11.59 -26.94
C ARG A 205 5.51 -12.67 -27.75
N ALA A 206 4.84 -13.61 -27.08
CA ALA A 206 4.04 -14.63 -27.74
C ALA A 206 2.88 -14.02 -28.54
N LEU A 207 2.18 -13.03 -27.97
CA LEU A 207 1.14 -12.29 -28.68
C LEU A 207 1.70 -11.55 -29.91
N HIS A 208 2.83 -10.87 -29.76
CA HIS A 208 3.52 -10.23 -30.89
C HIS A 208 3.87 -11.25 -31.99
N GLN A 209 4.41 -12.42 -31.62
CA GLN A 209 4.76 -13.47 -32.56
C GLN A 209 3.54 -14.03 -33.31
N THR A 210 2.46 -14.36 -32.60
CA THR A 210 1.18 -14.81 -33.20
C THR A 210 0.65 -13.78 -34.20
N ILE A 211 0.70 -12.50 -33.86
CA ILE A 211 0.26 -11.44 -34.76
C ILE A 211 1.23 -11.29 -35.93
N SER A 212 2.55 -11.34 -35.71
CA SER A 212 3.57 -11.21 -36.77
C SER A 212 3.48 -12.33 -37.79
N GLU A 213 3.37 -13.59 -37.35
CA GLU A 213 3.28 -14.79 -38.17
C GLU A 213 1.98 -14.89 -38.98
N GLY A 214 1.03 -13.97 -38.76
CA GLY A 214 -0.21 -13.92 -39.53
C GLY A 214 -1.23 -14.98 -39.12
N ALA A 215 -1.17 -15.44 -37.87
CA ALA A 215 -2.21 -16.27 -37.29
C ALA A 215 -3.57 -15.54 -37.32
N ASP A 216 -4.65 -16.32 -37.31
CA ASP A 216 -6.01 -15.78 -37.36
C ASP A 216 -6.31 -14.84 -36.16
N MET A 217 -7.27 -13.94 -36.39
CA MET A 217 -7.69 -12.96 -35.38
C MET A 217 -8.23 -13.64 -34.11
N GLU A 218 -8.73 -14.87 -34.22
CA GLU A 218 -9.24 -15.65 -33.10
C GLU A 218 -8.12 -16.11 -32.17
N SER A 219 -7.01 -16.60 -32.72
CA SER A 219 -5.82 -16.99 -31.94
C SER A 219 -5.21 -15.79 -31.22
N ALA A 220 -5.10 -14.64 -31.88
CA ALA A 220 -4.59 -13.41 -31.26
C ALA A 220 -5.49 -12.92 -30.11
N ALA A 221 -6.81 -12.99 -30.29
CA ALA A 221 -7.78 -12.63 -29.25
C ALA A 221 -7.77 -13.63 -28.07
N LEU A 222 -7.52 -14.92 -28.33
CA LEU A 222 -7.37 -15.95 -27.29
C LEU A 222 -6.10 -15.71 -26.46
N GLN A 223 -4.97 -15.43 -27.10
CA GLN A 223 -3.71 -15.13 -26.41
C GLN A 223 -3.81 -13.88 -25.55
N THR A 224 -4.48 -12.85 -26.07
CA THR A 224 -4.78 -11.63 -25.31
C THR A 224 -5.59 -11.94 -24.04
N ARG A 225 -6.64 -12.76 -24.15
CA ARG A 225 -7.47 -13.18 -23.00
C ARG A 225 -6.67 -13.99 -21.97
N ASN A 226 -5.79 -14.88 -22.42
CA ASN A 226 -4.93 -15.66 -21.54
C ASN A 226 -3.96 -14.77 -20.75
N LEU A 227 -3.35 -13.78 -21.42
CA LEU A 227 -2.45 -12.82 -20.78
C LEU A 227 -3.18 -11.98 -19.72
N MET A 228 -4.39 -11.52 -20.03
CA MET A 228 -5.23 -10.80 -19.05
C MET A 228 -5.57 -11.66 -17.84
N ARG A 229 -5.90 -12.93 -18.06
CA ARG A 229 -6.21 -13.88 -16.98
C ARG A 229 -4.99 -14.16 -16.09
N LEU A 230 -3.78 -14.22 -16.68
CA LEU A 230 -2.53 -14.33 -15.92
C LEU A 230 -2.30 -13.10 -15.04
N LEU A 231 -2.41 -11.89 -15.62
CA LEU A 231 -2.29 -10.64 -14.89
C LEU A 231 -3.27 -10.55 -13.72
N ASP A 232 -4.55 -10.87 -13.96
CA ASP A 232 -5.59 -10.88 -12.92
C ASP A 232 -5.31 -11.94 -11.84
N GLY A 233 -4.85 -13.13 -12.25
CA GLY A 233 -4.49 -14.21 -11.34
C GLY A 233 -3.38 -13.81 -10.38
N PHE A 234 -2.30 -13.24 -10.93
CA PHE A 234 -1.19 -12.73 -10.13
C PHE A 234 -1.62 -11.57 -9.23
N ALA A 235 -2.36 -10.58 -9.75
CA ALA A 235 -2.88 -9.48 -8.94
C ALA A 235 -3.73 -9.98 -7.75
N ARG A 236 -4.55 -11.01 -7.95
CA ARG A 236 -5.35 -11.64 -6.89
C ARG A 236 -4.49 -12.40 -5.87
N LEU A 237 -3.52 -13.18 -6.33
CA LEU A 237 -2.60 -13.92 -5.46
C LEU A 237 -1.80 -12.96 -4.59
N LEU A 238 -1.25 -11.90 -5.19
CA LEU A 238 -0.49 -10.87 -4.49
C LEU A 238 -1.33 -10.13 -3.46
N ARG A 239 -2.60 -9.84 -3.77
CA ARG A 239 -3.55 -9.27 -2.80
C ARG A 239 -3.90 -10.27 -1.68
N ARG A 240 -3.92 -11.59 -1.95
CA ARG A 240 -4.23 -12.62 -0.95
C ARG A 240 -3.09 -12.91 0.01
N ASP A 241 -1.84 -13.00 -0.45
CA ASP A 241 -0.71 -13.24 0.46
C ASP A 241 -0.45 -12.05 1.40
N SER A 242 -0.78 -10.82 0.98
CA SER A 242 -0.79 -9.65 1.88
C SER A 242 -1.82 -9.74 3.03
N LYS A 243 -2.77 -10.69 2.96
CA LYS A 243 -3.85 -10.91 3.94
C LYS A 243 -3.63 -12.11 4.86
N LYS A 244 -2.48 -12.80 4.83
CA LYS A 244 -2.22 -13.85 5.84
C LYS A 244 -1.97 -13.20 7.21
N GLN A 245 -3.03 -13.14 8.02
CA GLN A 245 -2.89 -13.02 9.47
C GLN A 245 -2.23 -14.30 9.97
N TYR A 246 -0.96 -14.22 10.31
CA TYR A 246 -0.34 -15.24 11.15
C TYR A 246 -0.81 -14.98 12.59
N SER A 247 -1.43 -15.98 13.20
CA SER A 247 -1.63 -15.94 14.65
C SER A 247 -0.25 -15.96 15.30
N SER A 248 0.10 -14.91 16.04
CA SER A 248 1.39 -14.81 16.75
C SER A 248 1.64 -16.01 17.66
N SER A 249 0.57 -16.66 18.15
CA SER A 249 0.66 -17.89 18.94
C SER A 249 1.30 -19.06 18.17
N ARG A 250 0.98 -19.26 16.88
CA ARG A 250 1.52 -20.38 16.09
C ARG A 250 3.02 -20.22 15.77
N ILE A 251 3.47 -18.98 15.57
CA ILE A 251 4.90 -18.69 15.31
C ILE A 251 5.72 -18.89 16.59
N LEU A 252 5.15 -18.56 17.76
CA LEU A 252 5.78 -18.82 19.05
C LEU A 252 5.84 -20.32 19.35
N ASP A 253 4.79 -21.08 19.04
CA ASP A 253 4.79 -22.54 19.21
C ASP A 253 5.85 -23.20 18.32
N ASP A 254 5.94 -22.85 17.04
CA ASP A 254 6.93 -23.42 16.11
C ASP A 254 8.38 -23.03 16.48
N GLY A 255 8.60 -21.87 17.12
CA GLY A 255 9.91 -21.44 17.62
C GLY A 255 10.29 -22.03 18.98
N CYS A 256 9.31 -22.40 19.80
CA CYS A 256 9.54 -22.86 21.18
C CYS A 256 9.90 -24.36 21.27
N TRP A 257 9.66 -25.16 20.23
CA TRP A 257 10.07 -26.57 20.16
C TRP A 257 11.59 -26.79 20.02
N SER A 258 12.39 -25.74 19.82
CA SER A 258 13.85 -25.85 19.63
C SER A 258 14.69 -25.55 20.87
N TRP A 259 14.13 -24.97 21.94
CA TRP A 259 14.91 -24.51 23.10
C TRP A 259 14.80 -25.38 24.35
N SER A 260 13.79 -26.25 24.45
CA SER A 260 13.57 -27.13 25.60
C SER A 260 14.31 -28.47 25.52
N SER A 261 14.98 -28.77 24.40
CA SER A 261 15.73 -30.02 24.18
C SER A 261 17.23 -29.93 24.45
N LEU A 262 17.75 -28.79 24.93
CA LEU A 262 19.20 -28.52 25.02
C LEU A 262 19.75 -28.03 26.39
N MET A 263 19.07 -28.28 27.51
CA MET A 263 19.65 -28.01 28.84
C MET A 263 19.63 -29.27 29.72
N PRO A 264 20.77 -29.73 30.28
CA PRO A 264 20.83 -30.84 31.22
C PRO A 264 20.13 -30.47 32.52
N ARG A 265 19.29 -31.38 33.03
CA ARG A 265 18.74 -31.30 34.38
C ARG A 265 19.87 -31.37 35.41
N TRP A 266 19.97 -30.35 36.26
CA TRP A 266 20.53 -30.43 37.61
C TRP A 266 19.50 -29.85 38.56
#